data_AF-A0A251QWZ9-F1
#
_entry.id   AF-A0A251QWZ9-F1
#
_cell.length_a   1.000
_cell.length_b   1.000
_cell.length_c   1.000
_cell.angle_alpha   90.00
_cell.angle_beta   90.00
_cell.angle_gamma   90.00
#
_symmetry.space_group_name_H-M   'P 1'
#
loop_
_entity.id
_entity.type
_entity.pdbx_description
1 polymer ?
#
loop_
_entity_poly.entity_id
_entity_poly.type
_entity_poly.pdbx_seq_one_letter_code
_entity_poly.pdbx_strand_id
1 'polypeptide(L)'
;MASASDLGSTDDYEALMSMTDVELLKSAWRQEKAAPEILQFESRLIKRVREQIQLMEETVEEFTESGFDPLTVSLYQMDLDRTQFLLRSYLRIRLQKIEKYMFHIFATAELLTRLSKEEKWFIERCCVDLQTHLEKSVLSQLPYTYQSIFQQSVINDETDMVAKPQLDTFIVCKTKYYLGHIQLEDNADGEPDGR
;
A
#
# COMPACT_ATOMS: atom_id res chain seq x y z
N MET A 1 28.27 -36.92 6.07
CA MET A 1 26.86 -36.54 5.87
C MET A 1 26.40 -35.82 7.12
N ALA A 2 26.35 -34.49 7.09
CA ALA A 2 25.76 -33.68 8.14
C ALA A 2 24.80 -32.71 7.44
N SER A 3 23.49 -32.91 7.66
CA SER A 3 22.44 -32.01 7.20
C SER A 3 22.49 -30.73 8.02
N ALA A 4 22.73 -29.61 7.36
CA ALA A 4 22.76 -28.27 7.96
C ALA A 4 21.68 -27.38 7.29
N SER A 5 20.42 -27.84 7.29
CA SER A 5 19.34 -27.18 6.55
C SER A 5 18.16 -26.74 7.43
N ASP A 6 18.37 -26.51 8.73
CA ASP A 6 17.27 -26.15 9.66
C ASP A 6 17.52 -24.88 10.51
N LEU A 7 18.64 -24.19 10.32
CA LEU A 7 19.02 -23.01 11.14
C LEU A 7 18.51 -21.67 10.59
N GLY A 8 17.86 -21.64 9.42
CA GLY A 8 17.40 -20.39 8.80
C GLY A 8 16.00 -19.92 9.22
N SER A 9 15.15 -20.80 9.76
CA SER A 9 13.74 -20.46 10.02
C SER A 9 13.49 -19.88 11.43
N THR A 10 14.39 -20.15 12.38
CA THR A 10 14.21 -19.80 13.80
C THR A 10 14.66 -18.37 14.07
N ASP A 11 15.79 -17.95 13.49
CA ASP A 11 16.34 -16.59 13.63
C ASP A 11 15.42 -15.52 13.02
N ASP A 12 14.71 -15.83 11.94
CA ASP A 12 13.76 -14.92 11.29
C ASP A 12 12.50 -14.71 12.15
N TYR A 13 12.02 -15.76 12.81
CA TYR A 13 10.91 -15.67 13.77
C TYR A 13 11.32 -14.86 15.00
N GLU A 14 12.54 -15.05 15.49
CA GLU A 14 13.07 -14.35 16.66
C GLU A 14 13.33 -12.86 16.38
N ALA A 15 13.85 -12.54 15.19
CA ALA A 15 14.00 -11.16 14.73
C ALA A 15 12.64 -10.46 14.53
N LEU A 16 11.65 -11.16 13.97
CA LEU A 16 10.28 -10.63 13.82
C LEU A 16 9.58 -10.44 15.18
N MET A 17 9.89 -11.30 16.16
CA MET A 17 9.42 -11.16 17.55
C MET A 17 10.14 -10.03 18.30
N SER A 18 11.35 -9.64 17.87
CA SER A 18 12.13 -8.54 18.45
C SER A 18 11.90 -7.16 17.80
N MET A 19 11.29 -7.11 16.61
CA MET A 19 11.02 -5.82 15.94
C MET A 19 9.87 -5.10 16.61
N THR A 20 10.07 -3.81 16.87
CA THR A 20 9.01 -2.96 17.39
C THR A 20 7.91 -2.79 16.34
N ASP A 21 6.65 -2.62 16.77
CA ASP A 21 5.53 -2.38 15.85
C ASP A 21 5.77 -1.13 14.95
N VAL A 22 6.54 -0.15 15.44
CA VAL A 22 6.96 1.02 14.67
C VAL A 22 7.92 0.66 13.53
N GLU A 23 8.84 -0.27 13.75
CA GLU A 23 9.75 -0.75 12.69
C GLU A 23 9.03 -1.57 11.63
N LEU A 24 8.08 -2.41 12.05
CA LEU A 24 7.20 -3.14 11.14
C LEU A 24 6.36 -2.17 10.30
N LEU A 25 5.79 -1.13 10.92
CA LEU A 25 5.06 -0.09 10.20
C LEU A 25 5.95 0.67 9.22
N LYS A 26 7.19 0.99 9.62
CA LYS A 26 8.16 1.64 8.72
C LYS A 26 8.54 0.75 7.54
N SER A 27 8.57 -0.57 7.73
CA SER A 27 8.77 -1.53 6.65
C SER A 27 7.58 -1.54 5.69
N ALA A 28 6.35 -1.71 6.22
CA ALA A 28 5.13 -1.70 5.43
C ALA A 28 4.95 -0.40 4.65
N TRP A 29 5.22 0.75 5.30
CA TRP A 29 5.19 2.07 4.66
C TRP A 29 6.16 2.20 3.48
N ARG A 30 7.40 1.72 3.62
CA ARG A 30 8.38 1.77 2.52
C ARG A 30 8.00 0.83 1.38
N GLN A 31 7.53 -0.36 1.70
CA GLN A 31 7.09 -1.34 0.70
C GLN A 31 5.89 -0.79 -0.08
N GLU A 32 4.90 -0.25 0.62
CA GLU A 32 3.75 0.37 -0.01
C GLU A 32 4.15 1.56 -0.87
N LYS A 33 5.09 2.40 -0.42
CA LYS A 33 5.58 3.53 -1.23
C LYS A 33 6.30 3.09 -2.50
N ALA A 34 7.02 1.97 -2.47
CA ALA A 34 7.83 1.50 -3.60
C ALA A 34 7.05 0.62 -4.58
N ALA A 35 6.04 -0.12 -4.12
CA ALA A 35 5.27 -1.04 -4.96
C ALA A 35 4.35 -0.29 -5.93
N PRO A 36 4.27 -0.67 -7.21
CA PRO A 36 3.34 -0.08 -8.18
C PRO A 36 1.88 -0.48 -7.92
N GLU A 37 1.67 -1.68 -7.39
CA GLU A 37 0.36 -2.24 -7.02
C GLU A 37 0.02 -2.01 -5.54
N ILE A 38 -1.23 -2.29 -5.16
CA ILE A 38 -1.69 -2.25 -3.77
C ILE A 38 -1.26 -3.53 -3.03
N LEU A 39 -0.57 -3.36 -1.89
CA LEU A 39 -0.12 -4.48 -1.07
C LEU A 39 -1.20 -4.92 -0.07
N GLN A 40 -0.98 -6.06 0.58
CA GLN A 40 -1.87 -6.58 1.62
C GLN A 40 -1.98 -5.60 2.80
N PHE A 41 -3.21 -5.29 3.22
CA PHE A 41 -3.45 -4.48 4.40
C PHE A 41 -3.07 -5.23 5.68
N GLU A 42 -2.08 -4.69 6.39
CA GLU A 42 -1.58 -5.21 7.66
C GLU A 42 -2.50 -4.90 8.86
N SER A 43 -3.74 -5.41 8.82
CA SER A 43 -4.80 -5.08 9.81
C SER A 43 -4.38 -5.26 11.26
N ARG A 44 -3.67 -6.35 11.58
CA ARG A 44 -3.22 -6.66 12.95
C ARG A 44 -2.18 -5.64 13.43
N LEU A 45 -1.21 -5.30 12.59
CA LEU A 45 -0.17 -4.32 12.90
C LEU A 45 -0.77 -2.93 13.09
N ILE A 46 -1.62 -2.49 12.16
CA ILE A 46 -2.24 -1.16 12.21
C ILE A 46 -3.13 -1.01 13.45
N LYS A 47 -3.82 -2.07 13.87
CA LYS A 47 -4.59 -2.08 15.10
C LYS A 47 -3.69 -1.86 16.32
N ARG A 48 -2.60 -2.64 16.48
CA ARG A 48 -1.68 -2.50 17.61
C ARG A 48 -0.99 -1.13 17.64
N VAL A 49 -0.55 -0.63 16.49
CA VAL A 49 0.04 0.72 16.41
C VAL A 49 -0.95 1.79 16.85
N ARG A 50 -2.23 1.68 16.46
CA ARG A 50 -3.27 2.63 16.87
C ARG A 50 -3.49 2.60 18.38
N GLU A 51 -3.55 1.41 18.97
CA GLU A 51 -3.65 1.23 20.42
C GLU A 51 -2.41 1.81 21.14
N GLN A 52 -1.21 1.61 20.61
CA GLN A 52 0.03 2.17 21.15
C GLN A 52 0.06 3.70 21.07
N ILE A 53 -0.39 4.29 19.95
CA ILE A 53 -0.51 5.74 19.80
C ILE A 53 -1.48 6.30 20.85
N GLN A 54 -2.64 5.66 21.04
CA GLN A 54 -3.63 6.10 22.01
C GLN A 54 -3.07 6.06 23.45
N LEU A 55 -2.39 4.97 23.84
CA LEU A 55 -1.76 4.88 25.16
C LEU A 55 -0.70 5.96 25.37
N MET A 56 0.07 6.27 24.32
CA MET A 56 1.12 7.28 24.39
C MET A 56 0.55 8.71 24.43
N GLU A 57 -0.59 8.96 23.79
CA GLU A 57 -1.37 10.20 23.94
C GLU A 57 -1.81 10.39 25.41
N GLU A 58 -2.42 9.38 26.01
CA GLU A 58 -2.85 9.40 27.42
C GLU A 58 -1.66 9.62 28.38
N THR A 59 -0.52 8.98 28.11
CA THR A 59 0.70 9.14 28.93
C THR A 59 1.28 10.55 28.84
N VAL A 60 1.29 11.15 27.65
CA VAL A 60 1.78 12.52 27.46
C VAL A 60 0.87 13.53 28.16
N GLU A 61 -0.44 13.32 28.12
CA GLU A 61 -1.42 14.13 28.84
C GLU A 61 -1.18 14.05 30.36
N GLU A 62 -1.03 12.84 30.91
CA GLU A 62 -0.75 12.62 32.34
C GLU A 62 0.58 13.29 32.79
N PHE A 63 1.65 13.17 31.99
CA PHE A 63 2.93 13.80 32.32
C PHE A 63 2.86 15.33 32.27
N THR A 64 2.03 15.87 31.38
CA THR A 64 1.79 17.31 31.28
C THR A 64 1.04 17.82 32.51
N GLU A 65 0.02 17.09 32.97
CA GLU A 65 -0.77 17.45 34.15
C GLU A 65 0.01 17.29 35.46
N SER A 66 0.82 16.24 35.57
CA SER A 66 1.60 15.92 36.77
C SER A 66 2.81 16.84 36.99
N GLY A 67 3.09 17.75 36.04
CA GLY A 67 4.23 18.67 36.11
C GLY A 67 5.59 17.95 36.00
N PHE A 68 5.64 16.88 35.21
CA PHE A 68 6.89 16.17 34.93
C PHE A 68 7.90 17.08 34.21
N ASP A 69 9.17 16.66 34.15
CA ASP A 69 10.22 17.44 33.48
C ASP A 69 9.82 17.82 32.04
N PRO A 70 9.81 19.13 31.68
CA PRO A 70 9.35 19.59 30.37
C PRO A 70 10.12 19.00 29.18
N LEU A 71 11.40 18.67 29.35
CA LEU A 71 12.21 18.06 28.30
C LEU A 71 11.75 16.63 28.01
N THR A 72 11.42 15.89 29.06
CA THR A 72 10.88 14.53 28.95
C THR A 72 9.54 14.51 28.22
N VAL A 73 8.60 15.40 28.59
CA VAL A 73 7.30 15.53 27.92
C VAL A 73 7.48 15.86 26.43
N SER A 74 8.38 16.80 26.11
CA SER A 74 8.69 17.17 24.72
C SER A 74 9.24 16.00 23.91
N LEU A 75 10.08 15.15 24.51
CA LEU A 75 10.62 13.96 23.84
C LEU A 75 9.52 12.97 23.47
N TYR A 76 8.61 12.66 24.40
CA TYR A 76 7.48 11.77 24.13
C TYR A 76 6.54 12.35 23.07
N GLN A 77 6.27 13.66 23.11
CA GLN A 77 5.45 14.32 22.09
C GLN A 77 6.10 14.21 20.69
N MET A 78 7.41 14.43 20.57
CA MET A 78 8.11 14.29 19.29
C MET A 78 8.03 12.87 18.73
N ASP A 79 8.18 11.83 19.57
CA ASP A 79 8.08 10.44 19.13
C ASP A 79 6.65 10.03 18.77
N LEU A 80 5.66 10.55 19.49
CA LEU A 80 4.24 10.42 19.16
C LEU A 80 3.95 11.04 17.78
N ASP A 81 4.35 12.28 17.54
CA ASP A 81 4.14 12.98 16.27
C ASP A 81 4.76 12.23 15.09
N ARG A 82 5.98 11.69 15.27
CA ARG A 82 6.67 10.89 14.25
C ARG A 82 5.91 9.60 13.93
N THR A 83 5.38 8.93 14.94
CA THR A 83 4.63 7.67 14.79
C THR A 83 3.28 7.93 14.12
N GLN A 84 2.57 8.98 14.54
CA GLN A 84 1.33 9.42 13.91
C GLN A 84 1.55 9.81 12.44
N PHE A 85 2.61 10.57 12.15
CA PHE A 85 2.97 10.93 10.77
C PHE A 85 3.18 9.68 9.92
N LEU A 86 3.94 8.70 10.42
CA LEU A 86 4.22 7.47 9.70
C LEU A 86 2.94 6.69 9.38
N LEU A 87 2.04 6.52 10.37
CA LEU A 87 0.74 5.86 10.17
C LEU A 87 -0.13 6.62 9.15
N ARG A 88 -0.24 7.94 9.29
CA ARG A 88 -1.00 8.79 8.37
C ARG A 88 -0.45 8.73 6.96
N SER A 89 0.88 8.75 6.81
CA SER A 89 1.53 8.66 5.50
C SER A 89 1.26 7.32 4.84
N TYR A 90 1.35 6.21 5.57
CA TYR A 90 1.01 4.88 5.07
C TYR A 90 -0.44 4.82 4.56
N LEU A 91 -1.41 5.25 5.36
CA LEU A 91 -2.82 5.23 4.97
C LEU A 91 -3.11 6.12 3.75
N ARG A 92 -2.50 7.32 3.69
CA ARG A 92 -2.66 8.22 2.54
C ARG A 92 -2.11 7.63 1.24
N ILE A 93 -0.94 6.99 1.28
CA ILE A 93 -0.35 6.34 0.09
C ILE A 93 -1.29 5.25 -0.44
N ARG A 94 -1.87 4.46 0.46
CA ARG A 94 -2.83 3.42 0.09
C ARG A 94 -4.09 4.01 -0.54
N LEU A 95 -4.67 5.04 0.06
CA LEU A 95 -5.84 5.73 -0.51
C LEU A 95 -5.55 6.30 -1.90
N GLN A 96 -4.38 6.91 -2.12
CA GLN A 96 -3.99 7.42 -3.44
C GLN A 96 -3.89 6.31 -4.49
N LYS A 97 -3.32 5.14 -4.15
CA LYS A 97 -3.28 3.99 -5.06
C LYS A 97 -4.67 3.43 -5.35
N ILE A 98 -5.49 3.36 -4.31
CA ILE A 98 -6.87 2.91 -4.39
C ILE A 98 -7.68 3.82 -5.33
N GLU A 99 -7.59 5.13 -5.16
CA GLU A 99 -8.25 6.10 -6.05
C GLU A 99 -7.76 5.97 -7.50
N LYS A 100 -6.45 5.80 -7.69
CA LYS A 100 -5.85 5.69 -9.03
C LYS A 100 -6.30 4.43 -9.79
N TYR A 101 -6.46 3.30 -9.10
CA TYR A 101 -6.77 2.02 -9.71
C TYR A 101 -8.15 1.47 -9.28
N MET A 102 -9.10 2.36 -8.96
CA MET A 102 -10.37 2.00 -8.32
C MET A 102 -11.15 0.91 -9.08
N PHE A 103 -11.32 1.05 -10.39
CA PHE A 103 -12.09 0.11 -11.20
C PHE A 103 -11.36 -1.22 -11.37
N HIS A 104 -10.03 -1.19 -11.48
CA HIS A 104 -9.23 -2.40 -11.56
C HIS A 104 -9.26 -3.22 -10.26
N ILE A 105 -9.15 -2.53 -9.12
CA ILE A 105 -9.23 -3.14 -7.79
C ILE A 105 -10.63 -3.70 -7.57
N PHE A 106 -11.68 -2.94 -7.92
CA PHE A 106 -13.06 -3.38 -7.76
C PHE A 106 -13.41 -4.61 -8.61
N ALA A 107 -12.89 -4.69 -9.84
CA ALA A 107 -13.10 -5.83 -10.72
C ALA A 107 -12.34 -7.10 -10.27
N THR A 108 -11.28 -6.96 -9.48
CA THR A 108 -10.39 -8.08 -9.12
C THR A 108 -10.61 -8.52 -7.68
N ALA A 109 -11.25 -9.69 -7.48
CA ALA A 109 -11.59 -10.20 -6.16
C ALA A 109 -10.37 -10.37 -5.23
N GLU A 110 -9.23 -10.81 -5.76
CA GLU A 110 -7.98 -10.96 -4.99
C GLU A 110 -7.50 -9.63 -4.41
N LEU A 111 -7.55 -8.55 -5.20
CA LEU A 111 -7.14 -7.22 -4.74
C LEU A 111 -8.08 -6.71 -3.66
N LEU A 112 -9.38 -6.97 -3.74
CA LEU A 112 -10.32 -6.63 -2.68
C LEU A 112 -9.97 -7.31 -1.34
N THR A 113 -9.40 -8.51 -1.34
CA THR A 113 -8.95 -9.15 -0.08
C THR A 113 -7.79 -8.42 0.58
N ARG A 114 -7.02 -7.64 -0.19
CA ARG A 114 -5.88 -6.84 0.30
C ARG A 114 -6.29 -5.55 1.00
N LEU A 115 -7.58 -5.20 1.01
CA LEU A 115 -8.09 -3.95 1.56
C LEU A 115 -8.66 -4.11 2.98
N SER A 116 -8.58 -3.02 3.74
CA SER A 116 -9.31 -2.87 5.00
C SER A 116 -10.82 -2.76 4.75
N LYS A 117 -11.64 -2.91 5.81
CA LYS A 117 -13.10 -2.76 5.71
C LYS A 117 -13.49 -1.35 5.27
N GLU A 118 -12.80 -0.36 5.82
CA GLU A 118 -12.99 1.05 5.55
C GLU A 118 -12.54 1.40 4.12
N GLU A 119 -11.42 0.82 3.67
CA GLU A 119 -10.93 0.97 2.29
C GLU A 119 -11.91 0.36 1.26
N LYS A 120 -12.53 -0.79 1.56
CA LYS A 120 -13.56 -1.38 0.69
C LYS A 120 -14.76 -0.47 0.52
N TRP A 121 -15.29 0.01 1.64
CA TRP A 121 -16.42 0.94 1.64
C TRP A 121 -16.09 2.23 0.87
N PHE A 122 -14.85 2.72 1.02
CA PHE A 122 -14.36 3.88 0.28
C PHE A 122 -14.36 3.64 -1.24
N ILE A 123 -13.84 2.50 -1.71
CA ILE A 123 -13.86 2.15 -3.15
C ILE A 123 -15.28 2.08 -3.68
N GLU A 124 -16.16 1.35 -3.00
CA GLU A 124 -17.55 1.17 -3.43
C GLU A 124 -18.22 2.53 -3.67
N ARG A 125 -18.02 3.46 -2.74
CA ARG A 125 -18.57 4.81 -2.86
C ARG A 125 -17.92 5.61 -3.99
N CYS A 126 -16.59 5.60 -4.09
CA CYS A 126 -15.86 6.32 -5.12
C CYS A 126 -16.22 5.84 -6.54
N CYS A 127 -16.39 4.53 -6.74
CA CYS A 127 -16.82 3.97 -8.02
C CYS A 127 -18.22 4.47 -8.41
N VAL A 128 -19.18 4.43 -7.48
CA VAL A 128 -20.55 4.92 -7.72
C VAL A 128 -20.58 6.42 -7.98
N ASP A 129 -19.86 7.20 -7.18
CA ASP A 129 -19.79 8.66 -7.30
C ASP A 129 -19.19 9.07 -8.65
N LEU A 130 -18.08 8.45 -9.05
CA LEU A 130 -17.42 8.75 -10.32
C LEU A 130 -18.26 8.30 -11.52
N GLN A 131 -18.85 7.11 -11.46
CA GLN A 131 -19.74 6.61 -12.50
C GLN A 131 -20.93 7.55 -12.71
N THR A 132 -21.62 7.89 -11.62
CA THR A 132 -22.78 8.79 -11.65
C THR A 132 -22.40 10.17 -12.21
N HIS A 133 -21.23 10.68 -11.84
CA HIS A 133 -20.73 11.97 -12.32
C HIS A 133 -20.48 11.93 -13.83
N LEU A 134 -19.72 10.95 -14.32
CA LEU A 134 -19.38 10.82 -15.75
C LEU A 134 -20.62 10.57 -16.61
N GLU A 135 -21.55 9.73 -16.15
CA GLU A 135 -22.82 9.46 -16.82
C GLU A 135 -23.66 10.73 -17.03
N LYS A 136 -23.82 11.53 -15.96
CA LYS A 136 -24.61 12.76 -15.99
C LYS A 136 -23.93 13.88 -16.77
N SER A 137 -22.61 14.00 -16.67
CA SER A 137 -21.88 15.12 -17.25
C SER A 137 -21.57 14.94 -18.73
N VAL A 138 -21.21 13.73 -19.18
CA VAL A 138 -20.70 13.52 -20.55
C VAL A 138 -21.35 12.33 -21.23
N LEU A 139 -21.39 11.15 -20.60
CA LEU A 139 -21.69 9.91 -21.34
C LEU A 139 -23.12 9.86 -21.85
N SER A 140 -24.08 10.44 -21.13
CA SER A 140 -25.47 10.55 -21.60
C SER A 140 -25.64 11.39 -22.88
N GLN A 141 -24.66 12.26 -23.19
CA GLN A 141 -24.65 13.08 -24.41
C GLN A 141 -23.94 12.39 -25.58
N LEU A 142 -23.21 11.31 -25.32
CA LEU A 142 -22.46 10.59 -26.36
C LEU A 142 -23.34 9.59 -27.10
N PRO A 143 -23.01 9.26 -28.37
CA PRO A 143 -23.66 8.17 -29.09
C PRO A 143 -23.53 6.84 -28.33
N TYR A 144 -24.51 5.94 -28.50
CA TYR A 144 -24.62 4.68 -27.75
C TYR A 144 -23.31 3.86 -27.72
N THR A 145 -22.52 3.93 -28.78
CA THR A 145 -21.25 3.19 -28.93
C THR A 145 -20.15 3.66 -27.97
N TYR A 146 -20.26 4.87 -27.40
CA TYR A 146 -19.24 5.53 -26.57
C TYR A 146 -19.74 5.85 -25.15
N GLN A 147 -20.88 5.29 -24.72
CA GLN A 147 -21.45 5.59 -23.40
C GLN A 147 -20.79 4.80 -22.25
N SER A 148 -19.88 3.87 -22.57
CA SER A 148 -19.19 3.04 -21.57
C SER A 148 -18.07 3.81 -20.88
N ILE A 149 -17.92 3.58 -19.56
CA ILE A 149 -16.79 4.09 -18.76
C ILE A 149 -15.55 3.20 -18.92
N PHE A 150 -15.76 1.91 -19.18
CA PHE A 150 -14.71 0.89 -19.09
C PHE A 150 -14.02 0.62 -20.42
N GLN A 151 -14.68 0.96 -21.53
CA GLN A 151 -14.25 0.62 -22.89
C GLN A 151 -14.37 1.86 -23.77
N GLN A 152 -13.41 2.04 -24.68
CA GLN A 152 -13.46 3.13 -25.66
C GLN A 152 -14.66 2.99 -26.60
N SER A 153 -15.03 1.76 -26.97
CA SER A 153 -16.21 1.50 -27.79
C SER A 153 -16.86 0.18 -27.41
N VAL A 154 -18.17 0.09 -27.55
CA VAL A 154 -18.95 -1.15 -27.33
C VAL A 154 -18.55 -2.29 -28.28
N ILE A 155 -17.80 -1.99 -29.35
CA ILE A 155 -17.31 -2.98 -30.31
C ILE A 155 -16.05 -3.68 -29.80
N ASN A 156 -15.31 -3.04 -28.88
CA ASN A 156 -14.11 -3.64 -28.29
C ASN A 156 -14.48 -4.36 -26.98
N ASP A 157 -14.16 -5.64 -26.87
CA ASP A 157 -14.44 -6.44 -25.67
C ASP A 157 -13.46 -6.10 -24.52
N GLU A 158 -12.33 -5.47 -24.81
CA GLU A 158 -11.30 -5.16 -23.82
C GLU A 158 -11.62 -3.89 -23.00
N THR A 159 -11.45 -3.98 -21.67
CA THR A 159 -11.58 -2.84 -20.74
C THR A 159 -10.33 -1.95 -20.79
N ASP A 160 -10.10 -1.32 -21.93
CA ASP A 160 -8.90 -0.49 -22.22
C ASP A 160 -8.89 0.84 -21.44
N MET A 161 -10.06 1.36 -21.06
CA MET A 161 -10.14 2.64 -20.33
C MET A 161 -9.93 2.50 -18.81
N VAL A 162 -9.67 1.29 -18.32
CA VAL A 162 -9.42 1.02 -16.91
C VAL A 162 -7.92 1.08 -16.62
N ALA A 163 -7.49 2.07 -15.84
CA ALA A 163 -6.10 2.18 -15.41
C ALA A 163 -5.66 0.97 -14.57
N LYS A 164 -4.55 0.35 -14.97
CA LYS A 164 -3.92 -0.78 -14.27
C LYS A 164 -2.52 -0.41 -13.78
N PRO A 165 -2.05 -0.96 -12.66
CA PRO A 165 -0.67 -0.77 -12.22
C PRO A 165 0.30 -1.45 -13.21
N GLN A 166 1.37 -0.76 -13.58
CA GLN A 166 2.44 -1.29 -14.42
C GLN A 166 3.38 -2.15 -13.56
N LEU A 167 3.27 -3.47 -13.67
CA LEU A 167 4.07 -4.41 -12.87
C LEU A 167 5.54 -4.44 -13.31
N ASP A 168 5.83 -4.15 -14.58
CA ASP A 168 7.18 -4.09 -15.14
C ASP A 168 7.93 -2.78 -14.82
N THR A 169 7.46 -2.03 -13.82
CA THR A 169 8.12 -0.79 -13.39
C THR A 169 9.35 -1.11 -12.56
N PHE A 170 10.47 -0.48 -12.88
CA PHE A 170 11.69 -0.58 -12.08
C PHE A 170 11.46 -0.08 -10.64
N ILE A 171 11.81 -0.93 -9.66
CA ILE A 171 11.79 -0.58 -8.24
C ILE A 171 13.19 -0.68 -7.65
N VAL A 172 13.46 0.16 -6.65
CA VAL A 172 14.65 0.00 -5.81
C VAL A 172 14.31 -0.94 -4.67
N CYS A 173 14.96 -2.09 -4.62
CA CYS A 173 14.82 -3.06 -3.54
C CYS A 173 16.11 -3.20 -2.73
N LYS A 174 15.96 -3.58 -1.45
CA LYS A 174 17.06 -3.96 -0.58
C LYS A 174 16.80 -5.37 -0.08
N THR A 175 17.73 -6.27 -0.34
CA THR A 175 17.67 -7.64 0.17
C THR A 175 18.09 -7.66 1.65
N LYS A 176 17.35 -8.40 2.48
CA LYS A 176 17.72 -8.62 3.90
C LYS A 176 18.57 -9.88 4.06
N TYR A 177 18.40 -10.83 3.15
CA TYR A 177 19.08 -12.12 3.11
C TYR A 177 19.60 -12.38 1.70
N TYR A 178 20.47 -13.38 1.59
CA TYR A 178 21.00 -13.81 0.31
C TYR A 178 19.90 -14.50 -0.50
N LEU A 179 19.58 -13.96 -1.68
CA LEU A 179 18.51 -14.46 -2.56
C LEU A 179 18.96 -15.57 -3.52
N GLY A 180 20.22 -16.01 -3.47
CA GLY A 180 20.75 -16.95 -4.47
C GLY A 180 20.96 -16.31 -5.85
N HIS A 181 20.96 -17.15 -6.88
CA HIS A 181 21.05 -16.71 -8.27
C HIS A 181 19.68 -16.30 -8.80
N ILE A 182 19.47 -15.00 -9.00
CA ILE A 182 18.30 -14.45 -9.69
C ILE A 182 18.67 -14.33 -11.17
N GLN A 183 17.90 -14.97 -12.04
CA GLN A 183 18.02 -14.74 -13.49
C GLN A 183 17.38 -13.38 -13.79
N LEU A 184 18.20 -12.44 -14.26
CA LEU A 184 17.72 -11.20 -14.83
C LEU A 184 17.48 -11.47 -16.31
N GLU A 185 16.27 -11.20 -16.79
CA GLU A 185 15.98 -11.22 -18.21
C GLU A 185 16.70 -10.02 -18.84
N ASP A 186 17.82 -10.28 -19.52
CA ASP A 186 18.40 -9.31 -20.45
C ASP A 186 17.46 -9.26 -21.65
N ASN A 187 16.73 -8.15 -21.80
CA ASN A 187 16.01 -7.83 -23.03
C ASN A 187 17.04 -7.59 -24.15
N ALA A 188 17.60 -8.68 -24.68
CA ALA A 188 18.53 -8.70 -25.80
C ALA A 188 17.77 -8.67 -27.14
N ASP A 189 16.72 -7.86 -27.23
CA ASP A 189 15.99 -7.58 -28.48
C ASP A 189 16.14 -6.10 -28.86
N GLY A 190 17.38 -5.62 -28.86
CA GLY A 190 17.77 -4.52 -29.73
C GLY A 190 18.19 -5.13 -31.05
N GLU A 191 17.34 -5.03 -32.08
CA GLU A 191 17.76 -5.30 -33.46
C GLU A 191 19.13 -4.65 -33.70
N PRO A 192 20.15 -5.37 -34.20
CA PRO A 192 21.38 -4.74 -34.62
C PRO A 192 21.04 -3.83 -35.79
N ASP A 193 21.25 -2.53 -35.61
CA ASP A 193 21.19 -1.50 -36.65
C ASP A 193 21.96 -1.99 -37.90
N GLY A 194 21.19 -2.48 -38.86
CA GLY A 194 21.66 -3.02 -40.12
C GLY A 194 21.82 -1.87 -41.09
N ARG A 195 23.09 -1.48 -41.28
CA ARG A 195 23.64 -0.70 -42.41
C ARG A 195 22.70 -0.34 -43.56
#